data_AF-A0A0U0W3N9-F1
#
_entry.id   AF-A0A0U0W3N9-F1
#
_cell.length_a   1.000
_cell.length_b   1.000
_cell.length_c   1.000
_cell.angle_alpha   90.00
_cell.angle_beta   90.00
_cell.angle_gamma   90.00
#
_symmetry.space_group_name_H-M   'P 1'
#
loop_
_entity.id
_entity.type
_entity.pdbx_description
1 polymer ?
#
loop_
_entity_poly.entity_id
_entity_poly.type
_entity_poly.pdbx_seq_one_letter_code
_entity_poly.pdbx_strand_id
1 'polypeptide(L)'
;MVEAGGDRGEVEALGSSGSDVRERLPLACAVGASLLLGRSSAILARLIVPTADLLDLHAEVHRLSGGQLHPEPAPNSLPGRWTPHVTLARRVTGPALGRALRIAGRPQEIAGSFAALRRWNGDKKVDYLI
;
A
#
# COMPACT_ATOMS: atom_id res chain seq x y z
N MET A 1 0.45 -2.70 -1.46
CA MET A 1 -0.28 -3.97 -1.52
C MET A 1 0.61 -4.90 -2.31
N VAL A 2 1.38 -5.73 -1.59
CA VAL A 2 2.21 -6.79 -2.17
C VAL A 2 1.50 -8.08 -1.77
N GLU A 3 1.02 -8.84 -2.77
CA GLU A 3 0.37 -10.12 -2.56
C GLU A 3 1.43 -11.22 -2.71
N ALA A 4 1.79 -11.87 -1.60
CA ALA A 4 2.81 -12.91 -1.55
C ALA A 4 2.25 -14.20 -0.97
N GLY A 5 2.01 -15.21 -1.81
CA GLY A 5 1.67 -16.57 -1.41
C GLY A 5 2.93 -17.39 -1.15
N GLY A 6 3.37 -17.49 0.10
CA GLY A 6 4.54 -18.29 0.51
C GLY A 6 4.46 -18.76 1.97
N ASP A 7 4.81 -20.04 2.20
CA ASP A 7 4.69 -20.78 3.47
C ASP A 7 5.72 -20.35 4.55
N ARG A 8 5.49 -20.77 5.80
CA ARG A 8 6.24 -20.45 7.03
C ARG A 8 7.76 -20.67 6.98
N GLY A 9 8.31 -21.34 5.97
CA GLY A 9 9.76 -21.55 5.82
C GLY A 9 10.55 -20.35 5.31
N GLU A 10 9.90 -19.32 4.75
CA GLU A 10 10.58 -18.16 4.12
C GLU A 10 10.90 -17.01 5.08
N VAL A 11 10.36 -17.02 6.29
CA VAL A 11 10.56 -15.93 7.28
C VAL A 11 11.99 -15.83 7.81
N GLU A 12 12.79 -16.90 7.74
CA GLU A 12 14.21 -16.87 8.10
C GLU A 12 15.09 -16.27 6.98
N ALA A 13 14.63 -16.25 5.73
CA ALA A 13 15.44 -15.78 4.59
C ALA A 13 15.44 -14.25 4.42
N LEU A 14 14.52 -13.53 5.07
CA LEU A 14 14.53 -12.06 5.13
C LEU A 14 15.61 -11.51 6.10
N GLY A 15 16.35 -12.39 6.78
CA GLY A 15 17.30 -12.04 7.85
C GLY A 15 18.78 -12.30 7.56
N SER A 16 19.21 -12.69 6.35
CA SER A 16 20.63 -12.86 6.06
C SER A 16 21.10 -12.04 4.85
N SER A 17 21.65 -10.86 5.15
CA SER A 17 22.40 -10.00 4.23
C SER A 17 21.58 -9.11 3.27
N GLY A 18 20.89 -8.12 3.84
CA GLY A 18 20.29 -6.96 3.19
C GLY A 18 19.56 -6.15 4.25
N SER A 19 19.61 -4.80 4.22
CA SER A 19 19.01 -3.95 5.26
C SER A 19 17.57 -4.35 5.60
N ASP A 20 17.28 -4.61 6.88
CA ASP A 20 15.93 -4.96 7.31
C ASP A 20 15.01 -3.74 7.13
N VAL A 21 14.03 -3.86 6.23
CA VAL A 21 13.06 -2.79 5.93
C VAL A 21 12.29 -2.31 7.15
N ARG A 22 12.23 -3.10 8.23
CA ARG A 22 11.64 -2.71 9.52
C ARG A 22 12.40 -1.59 10.21
N GLU A 23 13.72 -1.51 10.04
CA GLU A 23 14.55 -0.47 10.65
C GLU A 23 14.24 0.93 10.10
N ARG A 24 13.52 1.00 8.98
CA ARG A 24 13.06 2.25 8.36
C ARG A 24 11.75 2.77 8.97
N LEU A 25 11.19 2.08 9.96
CA LEU A 25 9.95 2.45 10.63
C LEU A 25 10.21 2.96 12.06
N PRO A 26 9.40 3.92 12.57
CA PRO A 26 8.25 4.52 11.90
C PRO A 26 8.64 5.50 10.78
N LEU A 27 8.00 5.38 9.62
CA LEU A 27 8.24 6.28 8.48
C LEU A 27 7.17 7.38 8.47
N ALA A 28 7.58 8.65 8.59
CA ALA A 28 6.67 9.78 8.51
C ALA A 28 5.89 9.80 7.19
N CYS A 29 4.61 10.16 7.24
CA CYS A 29 3.76 10.24 6.05
C CYS A 29 2.72 11.36 6.16
N ALA A 30 2.18 11.75 5.00
CA ALA A 30 1.06 12.67 4.90
C ALA A 30 -0.04 12.05 4.04
N VAL A 31 -1.26 12.04 4.57
CA VAL A 31 -2.47 11.66 3.83
C VAL A 31 -2.99 12.92 3.13
N GLY A 32 -2.68 13.07 1.85
CA GLY A 32 -3.02 14.21 1.00
C GLY A 32 -4.37 14.05 0.31
N ALA A 33 -4.54 14.74 -0.83
CA ALA A 33 -5.82 14.92 -1.52
C ALA A 33 -6.63 13.63 -1.82
N SER A 34 -7.94 13.79 -1.99
CA SER A 34 -8.84 12.73 -2.45
C SER A 34 -8.51 12.32 -3.90
N LEU A 35 -8.56 11.02 -4.18
CA LEU A 35 -8.37 10.41 -5.50
C LEU A 35 -9.59 9.59 -5.89
N LEU A 36 -9.88 9.55 -7.19
CA LEU A 36 -10.78 8.56 -7.79
C LEU A 36 -9.95 7.59 -8.63
N LEU A 37 -10.00 6.32 -8.28
CA LEU A 37 -9.34 5.23 -9.00
C LEU A 37 -10.40 4.35 -9.69
N GLY A 38 -9.98 3.63 -10.73
CA GLY A 38 -10.86 2.77 -11.52
C GLY A 38 -11.45 3.46 -12.76
N ARG A 39 -12.09 2.67 -13.63
CA ARG A 39 -12.63 3.13 -14.92
C ARG A 39 -14.17 3.24 -14.90
N SER A 40 -14.85 2.15 -14.57
CA SER A 40 -16.32 2.05 -14.60
C SER A 40 -16.98 2.10 -13.22
N SER A 41 -16.23 1.80 -12.16
CA SER A 41 -16.69 1.84 -10.78
C SER A 41 -15.68 2.62 -9.95
N ALA A 42 -16.08 3.80 -9.49
CA ALA A 42 -15.17 4.70 -8.79
C ALA A 42 -14.78 4.13 -7.42
N ILE A 43 -13.48 4.07 -7.17
CA ILE A 43 -12.89 3.83 -5.86
C ILE A 43 -12.46 5.19 -5.34
N LEU A 44 -13.09 5.63 -4.25
CA LEU A 44 -12.69 6.85 -3.55
C LEU A 44 -11.57 6.50 -2.58
N ALA A 45 -10.45 7.19 -2.73
CA ALA A 45 -9.27 7.02 -1.90
C ALA A 45 -8.70 8.37 -1.46
N ARG A 46 -7.74 8.33 -0.54
CA ARG A 46 -6.84 9.45 -0.23
C ARG A 46 -5.45 9.10 -0.72
N LEU A 47 -4.78 10.05 -1.35
CA LEU A 47 -3.37 9.93 -1.70
C LEU A 47 -2.52 9.86 -0.43
N ILE A 48 -1.55 8.97 -0.39
CA ILE A 48 -0.39 9.13 0.50
C ILE A 48 0.67 9.88 -0.31
N VAL A 49 1.18 11.00 0.22
CA VAL A 49 2.20 11.81 -0.46
C VAL A 49 3.41 10.92 -0.79
N PRO A 50 3.78 10.76 -2.07
CA PRO A 50 4.82 9.83 -2.50
C PRO A 50 6.22 10.44 -2.29
N THR A 51 6.66 10.47 -1.03
CA THR A 51 8.02 10.92 -0.68
C THR A 51 9.07 9.95 -1.23
N ALA A 52 10.31 10.42 -1.42
CA ALA A 52 11.42 9.57 -1.85
C ALA A 52 11.59 8.36 -0.92
N ASP A 53 11.61 8.59 0.39
CA ASP A 53 11.74 7.51 1.39
C ASP A 53 10.64 6.43 1.26
N LEU A 54 9.39 6.83 1.00
CA LEU A 54 8.29 5.88 0.82
C LEU A 54 8.45 5.07 -0.47
N LEU A 55 8.83 5.72 -1.56
CA LEU A 55 9.03 5.06 -2.85
C LEU A 55 10.23 4.12 -2.81
N ASP A 56 11.31 4.51 -2.13
CA ASP A 56 12.50 3.68 -1.91
C ASP A 56 12.18 2.49 -1.01
N LEU A 57 11.37 2.67 0.05
CA LEU A 57 10.90 1.57 0.89
C LEU A 57 10.06 0.59 0.08
N HIS A 58 9.16 1.09 -0.77
CA HIS A 58 8.36 0.25 -1.65
C HIS A 58 9.21 -0.53 -2.66
N ALA A 59 10.21 0.12 -3.28
CA ALA A 59 11.13 -0.54 -4.20
C ALA A 59 11.93 -1.66 -3.51
N GLU A 60 12.40 -1.40 -2.28
CA GLU A 60 13.14 -2.39 -1.50
C GLU A 60 12.25 -3.56 -1.06
N VAL A 61 11.04 -3.29 -0.57
CA VAL A 61 10.05 -4.34 -0.25
C VAL A 61 9.75 -5.18 -1.49
N HIS A 62 9.54 -4.56 -2.66
CA HIS A 62 9.31 -5.28 -3.91
C HIS A 62 10.51 -6.14 -4.30
N ARG A 63 11.74 -5.63 -4.16
CA ARG A 63 12.98 -6.36 -4.45
C ARG A 63 13.15 -7.57 -3.53
N LEU A 64 12.98 -7.37 -2.22
CA LEU A 64 13.08 -8.43 -1.21
C LEU A 64 11.98 -9.49 -1.35
N SER A 65 10.82 -9.09 -1.86
CA SER A 65 9.72 -10.01 -2.14
C SER A 65 9.90 -10.79 -3.45
N GLY A 66 10.97 -10.57 -4.23
CA GLY A 66 11.13 -11.04 -5.61
C GLY A 66 10.91 -12.54 -5.82
N GLY A 67 10.52 -12.95 -7.04
CA GLY A 67 10.39 -14.35 -7.53
C GLY A 67 9.33 -15.24 -6.85
N GLN A 68 8.99 -14.95 -5.60
CA GLN A 68 8.12 -15.71 -4.70
C GLN A 68 6.68 -15.21 -4.74
N LEU A 69 6.42 -14.10 -5.43
CA LEU A 69 5.08 -13.54 -5.63
C LEU A 69 4.40 -14.36 -6.71
N HIS A 70 3.67 -15.39 -6.29
CA HIS A 70 2.72 -16.09 -7.13
C HIS A 70 1.29 -15.88 -6.58
N PRO A 71 0.35 -15.36 -7.40
CA PRO A 71 0.54 -14.86 -8.76
C PRO A 71 1.45 -13.62 -8.81
N GLU A 72 1.90 -13.26 -10.02
CA GLU A 72 2.72 -12.05 -10.22
C GLU A 72 2.04 -10.80 -9.64
N PRO A 73 2.82 -9.81 -9.15
CA PRO A 73 2.25 -8.57 -8.63
C PRO A 73 1.40 -7.86 -9.67
N ALA A 74 0.33 -7.22 -9.21
CA ALA A 74 -0.48 -6.37 -10.09
C ALA A 74 0.41 -5.27 -10.74
N PRO A 75 0.26 -4.97 -12.04
CA PRO A 75 1.11 -3.98 -12.72
C PRO A 75 1.13 -2.59 -12.07
N ASN A 76 0.05 -2.22 -11.36
CA ASN A 76 -0.07 -0.96 -10.61
C ASN A 76 0.50 -1.00 -9.19
N SER A 77 1.12 -2.11 -8.76
CA SER A 77 1.92 -2.20 -7.55
C SER A 77 3.41 -2.30 -7.83
N LEU A 78 3.84 -2.24 -9.09
CA LEU A 78 5.27 -2.23 -9.43
C LEU A 78 5.93 -0.88 -9.04
N PRO A 79 7.23 -0.88 -8.70
CA PRO A 79 8.00 0.35 -8.50
C PRO A 79 7.86 1.30 -9.69
N GLY A 80 7.68 2.60 -9.42
CA GLY A 80 7.42 3.61 -10.45
C GLY A 80 6.01 3.56 -11.09
N ARG A 81 5.17 2.58 -10.73
CA ARG A 81 3.78 2.44 -11.21
C ARG A 81 2.74 2.55 -10.10
N TRP A 82 3.18 2.42 -8.84
CA TRP A 82 2.33 2.49 -7.67
C TRP A 82 1.84 3.92 -7.39
N THR A 83 0.54 4.08 -7.16
CA THR A 83 -0.05 5.28 -6.56
C THR A 83 -0.30 4.99 -5.07
N PRO A 84 0.51 5.48 -4.13
CA PRO A 84 0.30 5.24 -2.71
C PRO A 84 -1.04 5.83 -2.26
N HIS A 85 -1.94 5.01 -1.70
CA HIS A 85 -3.27 5.48 -1.34
C HIS A 85 -3.91 4.66 -0.21
N VAL A 86 -4.87 5.28 0.46
CA VAL A 86 -5.81 4.64 1.40
C VAL A 86 -7.18 4.63 0.77
N THR A 87 -7.74 3.44 0.51
CA THR A 87 -9.11 3.31 0.00
C THR A 87 -10.10 3.67 1.11
N LEU A 88 -11.05 4.57 0.82
CA LEU A 88 -12.13 4.94 1.73
C LEU A 88 -13.44 4.22 1.37
N ALA A 89 -13.76 4.14 0.08
CA ALA A 89 -14.98 3.51 -0.41
C ALA A 89 -14.78 2.93 -1.81
N ARG A 90 -15.50 1.86 -2.12
CA ARG A 90 -15.55 1.23 -3.45
C ARG A 90 -16.94 1.37 -4.02
N ARG A 91 -17.05 1.38 -5.36
CA ARG A 91 -18.32 1.46 -6.09
C ARG A 91 -19.14 2.70 -5.75
N VAL A 92 -18.48 3.84 -5.58
CA VAL A 92 -19.15 5.12 -5.34
C VAL A 92 -19.87 5.56 -6.62
N THR A 93 -21.19 5.67 -6.56
CA THR A 93 -22.02 6.05 -7.71
C THR A 93 -22.23 7.57 -7.78
N GLY A 94 -22.62 8.07 -8.96
CA GLY A 94 -22.81 9.50 -9.25
C GLY A 94 -23.58 10.29 -8.17
N PRO A 95 -24.77 9.84 -7.72
CA PRO A 95 -25.55 10.58 -6.71
C PRO A 95 -24.86 10.76 -5.35
N ALA A 96 -23.91 9.90 -5.00
CA ALA A 96 -23.17 9.96 -3.73
C ALA A 96 -21.77 10.58 -3.88
N LEU A 97 -21.20 10.60 -5.10
CA LEU A 97 -19.81 10.96 -5.36
C LEU A 97 -19.45 12.37 -4.85
N GLY A 98 -20.26 13.38 -5.18
CA GLY A 98 -19.98 14.76 -4.77
C GLY A 98 -19.97 14.95 -3.24
N ARG A 99 -20.86 14.25 -2.52
CA ARG A 99 -20.88 14.27 -1.05
C ARG A 99 -19.67 13.53 -0.48
N ALA A 100 -19.36 12.35 -1.03
CA ALA A 100 -18.23 11.55 -0.59
C ALA A 100 -16.90 12.29 -0.77
N LEU A 101 -16.70 12.99 -1.89
CA LEU A 101 -15.52 13.83 -2.14
C LEU A 101 -15.39 14.97 -1.13
N ARG A 102 -16.49 15.65 -0.80
CA ARG A 102 -16.50 16.74 0.19
C ARG A 102 -16.10 16.27 1.59
N ILE A 103 -16.56 15.09 1.99
CA ILE A 103 -16.23 14.48 3.28
C ILE A 103 -14.77 14.03 3.27
N ALA A 104 -14.37 13.25 2.26
CA ALA A 104 -13.01 12.73 2.14
C ALA A 104 -11.95 13.83 2.01
N GLY A 105 -12.28 14.98 1.42
CA GLY A 105 -11.35 16.09 1.22
C GLY A 105 -10.98 16.85 2.49
N ARG A 106 -11.49 16.46 3.68
CA ARG A 106 -11.31 17.22 4.93
C ARG A 106 -10.71 16.35 6.05
N PRO A 107 -9.69 16.83 6.77
CA PRO A 107 -8.90 18.04 6.47
C PRO A 107 -8.12 17.90 5.14
N GLN A 108 -7.54 19.01 4.67
CA GLN A 108 -6.78 19.00 3.40
C GLN A 108 -5.65 17.97 3.45
N GLU A 109 -4.94 17.91 4.58
CA GLU A 109 -3.86 16.97 4.83
C GLU A 109 -3.96 16.42 6.26
N ILE A 110 -3.53 15.18 6.46
CA ILE A 110 -3.41 14.54 7.77
C ILE A 110 -1.97 14.04 7.91
N ALA A 111 -1.24 14.55 8.90
CA ALA A 111 0.09 14.06 9.24
C ALA A 111 0.00 12.72 9.99
N GLY A 112 0.94 11.82 9.73
CA GLY A 112 0.99 10.51 10.37
C GLY A 112 2.33 9.81 10.20
N SER A 113 2.36 8.52 10.51
CA SER A 113 3.49 7.66 10.21
C SER A 113 3.02 6.23 9.92
N PHE A 114 3.79 5.52 9.11
CA PHE A 114 3.69 4.07 8.98
C PHE A 114 4.44 3.43 10.14
N ALA A 115 3.72 2.78 11.05
CA ALA A 115 4.30 2.24 12.28
C ALA A 115 4.81 0.80 12.17
N ALA A 116 4.27 0.02 11.23
CA ALA A 116 4.61 -1.40 11.07
C ALA A 116 4.35 -1.87 9.64
N LEU A 117 4.91 -3.03 9.30
CA LEU A 117 4.61 -3.75 8.06
C LEU A 117 3.66 -4.92 8.35
N ARG A 118 2.84 -5.26 7.35
CA ARG A 118 2.09 -6.51 7.36
C ARG A 118 2.18 -7.18 6.00
N ARG A 119 2.21 -8.52 6.01
CA ARG A 119 1.99 -9.33 4.82
C ARG A 119 0.56 -9.87 4.85
N TRP A 120 -0.16 -9.59 3.77
CA TRP A 120 -1.46 -10.19 3.50
C TRP A 120 -1.28 -11.51 2.75
N ASN A 121 -1.91 -12.58 3.23
CA ASN A 121 -2.03 -13.83 2.49
C ASN A 121 -3.45 -13.95 1.94
N GLY A 122 -3.58 -13.85 0.61
CA GLY A 122 -4.87 -13.86 -0.08
C GLY A 122 -5.60 -15.21 -0.03
N ASP A 123 -4.86 -16.32 -0.07
CA ASP A 123 -5.43 -17.67 -0.05
C ASP A 123 -6.09 -17.98 1.29
N LYS A 124 -5.37 -17.67 2.38
CA LYS A 124 -5.81 -17.91 3.76
C LYS A 124 -6.65 -16.76 4.31
N LYS A 125 -6.66 -15.60 3.64
CA LYS A 125 -7.31 -14.36 4.07
C LYS A 125 -6.86 -13.89 5.45
N VAL A 126 -5.54 -13.90 5.70
CA VAL A 126 -4.95 -13.53 7.00
C VAL A 126 -3.84 -12.50 6.86
N ASP A 127 -3.67 -11.73 7.92
CA ASP A 127 -2.59 -10.77 8.10
C ASP A 127 -1.49 -11.33 9.01
N TYR A 128 -0.25 -11.18 8.56
CA TYR A 128 0.94 -11.44 9.37
C TYR A 128 1.65 -10.11 9.62
N LEU A 129 1.74 -9.70 10.88
CA LEU A 129 2.58 -8.56 11.26
C LEU A 129 4.04 -8.95 11.02
N ILE A 130 4.77 -8.07 10.34
CA ILE A 130 6.20 -8.22 10.05
C ILE A 130 6.95 -7.28 10.96
#